data_AF-A0A9D8SCP4-F1
#
_entry.id   AF-A0A9D8SCP4-F1
#
_cell.length_a   1.000
_cell.length_b   1.000
_cell.length_c   1.000
_cell.angle_alpha   90.00
_cell.angle_beta   90.00
_cell.angle_gamma   90.00
#
_symmetry.space_group_name_H-M   'P 1'
#
loop_
_entity.id
_entity.type
_entity.pdbx_description
1 polymer ?
#
loop_
_entity_poly.entity_id
_entity_poly.type
_entity_poly.pdbx_seq_one_letter_code
_entity_poly.pdbx_strand_id
1 'polypeptide(L)'
;GHRENRLPNNANFCFRFIEGESLLMWLDMAGICGSSGSACTSGSLDPSHVLLAIGLEHEIAHGSLRLTLSDANTKEEIDYVIDSVKEIVEKLRNMSPLYEDFVKNNK
;
A
#
# COMPACT_ATOMS: atom_id res chain seq x y z
N GLY A 1 -1.59 -1.19 -11.80
CA GLY A 1 -0.93 -0.70 -13.03
C GLY A 1 -1.03 -1.71 -14.15
N HIS A 2 -0.64 -1.35 -15.38
CA HIS A 2 -0.61 -2.29 -16.50
C HIS A 2 0.44 -3.39 -16.26
N ARG A 3 0.16 -4.63 -16.69
CA ARG A 3 1.08 -5.77 -16.48
C ARG A 3 2.38 -5.62 -17.27
N GLU A 4 2.27 -5.20 -18.53
CA GLU A 4 3.40 -5.05 -19.47
C GLU A 4 3.81 -3.58 -19.75
N ASN A 5 2.87 -2.63 -19.75
CA ASN A 5 3.10 -1.21 -20.07
C ASN A 5 3.23 -0.36 -18.81
N ARG A 6 4.22 -0.67 -17.97
CA ARG A 6 4.59 0.14 -16.79
C ARG A 6 6.10 0.26 -16.70
N LEU A 7 6.59 1.24 -15.95
CA LEU A 7 8.01 1.28 -15.60
C LEU A 7 8.39 -0.01 -14.86
N PRO A 8 9.48 -0.68 -15.26
CA PRO A 8 9.83 -2.01 -14.74
C PRO A 8 10.10 -2.01 -13.23
N ASN A 9 10.57 -0.88 -12.71
CA ASN A 9 10.89 -0.71 -11.31
C ASN A 9 9.74 -0.20 -10.44
N ASN A 10 8.57 0.12 -11.01
CA ASN A 10 7.48 0.73 -10.27
C ASN A 10 6.34 -0.25 -10.02
N ALA A 11 6.05 -0.52 -8.74
CA ALA A 11 4.88 -1.28 -8.30
C ALA A 11 4.00 -0.42 -7.39
N ASN A 12 2.73 -0.24 -7.74
CA ASN A 12 1.77 0.52 -6.95
C ASN A 12 0.49 -0.31 -6.75
N PHE A 13 0.12 -0.51 -5.49
CA PHE A 13 -0.98 -1.34 -5.01
C PHE A 13 -1.91 -0.53 -4.12
N CYS A 14 -3.18 -0.92 -4.04
CA CYS A 14 -4.11 -0.40 -3.04
C CYS A 14 -4.68 -1.56 -2.22
N PHE A 15 -4.52 -1.48 -0.90
CA PHE A 15 -5.09 -2.44 0.03
C PHE A 15 -6.34 -1.86 0.66
N ARG A 16 -7.51 -2.39 0.29
CA ARG A 16 -8.79 -1.98 0.89
C ARG A 16 -8.79 -2.25 2.39
N PHE A 17 -9.53 -1.40 3.12
CA PHE A 17 -9.76 -1.46 4.57
C PHE A 17 -8.53 -1.22 5.44
N ILE A 18 -7.47 -0.66 4.86
CA ILE A 18 -6.22 -0.32 5.52
C ILE A 18 -5.88 1.13 5.18
N GLU A 19 -5.32 1.84 6.15
CA GLU A 19 -4.76 3.17 5.98
C GLU A 19 -3.28 3.09 5.56
N GLY A 20 -2.91 3.86 4.53
CA GLY A 20 -1.55 3.86 3.98
C GLY A 20 -0.49 4.36 4.96
N GLU A 21 -0.81 5.32 5.83
CA GLU A 21 0.13 5.84 6.85
C GLU A 21 0.51 4.76 7.85
N SER A 22 -0.50 4.08 8.41
CA SER A 22 -0.32 2.93 9.28
C SER A 22 0.53 1.83 8.61
N LEU A 23 0.28 1.53 7.33
CA LEU A 23 1.07 0.58 6.56
C LEU A 23 2.54 1.00 6.44
N LEU A 24 2.82 2.27 6.13
CA LEU A 24 4.20 2.77 6.06
C LEU A 24 4.91 2.72 7.40
N MET A 25 4.24 3.03 8.51
CA MET A 25 4.83 2.94 9.84
C MET A 25 5.26 1.52 10.19
N TRP A 26 4.42 0.52 9.89
CA TRP A 26 4.78 -0.88 10.11
C TRP A 26 5.91 -1.36 9.20
N LEU A 27 5.96 -0.88 7.95
CA LEU A 27 7.06 -1.17 7.03
C LEU A 27 8.38 -0.57 7.54
N ASP A 28 8.36 0.67 8.02
CA ASP A 28 9.53 1.32 8.61
C ASP A 28 10.06 0.55 9.84
N MET A 29 9.15 0.09 10.72
CA MET A 29 9.52 -0.79 11.84
C MET A 29 10.14 -2.12 11.40
N ALA A 30 9.77 -2.62 10.22
CA ALA A 30 10.35 -3.82 9.61
C ALA A 30 11.63 -3.55 8.80
N GLY A 31 12.10 -2.29 8.77
CA GLY A 31 13.28 -1.86 8.02
C GLY A 31 13.05 -1.72 6.51
N ILE A 32 11.79 -1.56 6.07
CA ILE A 32 11.40 -1.48 4.66
C ILE A 32 10.97 -0.07 4.31
N CYS A 33 11.65 0.53 3.33
CA CYS A 33 11.29 1.83 2.79
C CYS A 33 10.19 1.70 1.74
N GLY A 34 9.09 2.45 1.91
CA GLY A 34 7.98 2.52 0.97
C GLY A 34 7.38 3.93 0.90
N SER A 35 6.41 4.12 0.01
CA SER A 35 5.69 5.38 -0.13
C SER A 35 4.20 5.11 -0.28
N SER A 36 3.37 5.89 0.42
CA SER A 36 1.93 5.97 0.22
C SER A 36 1.64 7.28 -0.49
N GLY A 37 0.61 7.31 -1.33
CA GLY A 37 0.14 8.53 -1.96
C GLY A 37 1.00 9.03 -3.14
N SER A 38 0.78 10.30 -3.50
CA SER A 38 1.51 10.99 -4.56
C SER A 38 2.83 11.57 -4.04
N ALA A 39 3.85 10.73 -3.84
CA ALA A 39 5.27 11.05 -3.64
C ALA A 39 5.71 12.06 -2.55
N CYS A 40 4.88 13.04 -2.15
CA CYS A 40 5.21 14.22 -1.37
C CYS A 40 4.01 14.71 -0.52
N THR A 41 3.03 13.86 -0.16
CA THR A 41 1.95 14.26 0.76
C THR A 41 2.49 14.32 2.20
N SER A 42 3.47 15.19 2.45
CA SER A 42 3.91 15.49 3.82
C SER A 42 2.89 16.46 4.44
N GLY A 43 1.97 15.93 5.25
CA GLY A 43 1.09 16.73 6.12
C GLY A 43 -0.36 16.91 5.69
N SER A 44 -0.86 16.16 4.69
CA SER A 44 -2.29 16.11 4.36
C SER A 44 -2.80 14.67 4.49
N LEU A 45 -3.95 14.53 5.15
CA LEU A 45 -4.73 13.29 5.28
C LEU A 45 -5.44 12.90 3.97
N ASP A 46 -5.24 13.66 2.89
CA ASP A 46 -5.90 13.40 1.62
C ASP A 46 -5.16 12.29 0.84
N PRO A 47 -5.89 11.36 0.21
CA PRO A 47 -5.31 10.32 -0.61
C PRO A 47 -4.69 10.94 -1.88
N SER A 48 -3.90 10.12 -2.59
CA SER A 48 -3.21 10.56 -3.80
C SER A 48 -4.14 11.25 -4.79
N HIS A 49 -3.90 12.53 -5.07
CA HIS A 49 -4.61 13.28 -6.10
C HIS A 49 -4.49 12.62 -7.49
N VAL A 50 -3.39 11.90 -7.75
CA VAL A 50 -3.21 11.12 -8.99
C VAL A 50 -4.15 9.91 -9.02
N LEU A 51 -4.26 9.15 -7.92
CA LEU A 51 -5.17 8.00 -7.85
C LEU A 51 -6.63 8.44 -7.97
N LEU A 52 -7.00 9.56 -7.35
CA LEU A 52 -8.33 10.14 -7.50
C LEU A 52 -8.60 10.60 -8.94
N ALA A 53 -7.62 11.24 -9.60
CA ALA A 53 -7.76 11.73 -10.97
C ALA A 53 -7.96 10.60 -11.99
N ILE A 54 -7.39 9.41 -11.74
CA ILE A 54 -7.61 8.21 -12.58
C ILE A 54 -8.87 7.43 -12.18
N GLY A 55 -9.68 7.97 -11.26
CA GLY A 55 -11.00 7.46 -10.92
C GLY A 55 -11.05 6.43 -9.78
N LEU A 56 -10.01 6.30 -8.96
CA LEU A 56 -10.13 5.49 -7.75
C LEU A 56 -11.00 6.22 -6.72
N GLU A 57 -11.87 5.45 -6.07
CA GLU A 57 -12.63 5.92 -4.91
C GLU A 57 -11.69 6.30 -3.77
N HIS A 58 -12.10 7.31 -3.00
CA HIS A 58 -11.33 7.86 -1.88
C HIS A 58 -10.92 6.77 -0.89
N GLU A 59 -11.85 5.88 -0.51
CA GLU A 59 -11.62 4.77 0.41
C GLU A 59 -10.57 3.77 -0.08
N ILE A 60 -10.49 3.54 -1.40
CA ILE A 60 -9.53 2.62 -2.00
C ILE A 60 -8.15 3.29 -2.11
N ALA A 61 -8.13 4.57 -2.42
CA ALA A 61 -6.90 5.34 -2.59
C ALA A 61 -6.12 5.54 -1.27
N HIS A 62 -6.81 5.50 -0.13
CA HIS A 62 -6.21 5.60 1.21
C HIS A 62 -5.21 4.48 1.54
N GLY A 63 -5.49 3.26 1.10
CA GLY A 63 -4.63 2.09 1.35
C GLY A 63 -3.51 1.92 0.34
N SER A 64 -3.03 2.98 -0.30
CA SER A 64 -2.03 2.89 -1.36
C SER A 64 -0.63 2.55 -0.84
N LEU A 65 0.08 1.68 -1.56
CA LEU A 65 1.49 1.36 -1.34
C LEU A 65 2.22 1.36 -2.67
N ARG A 66 3.24 2.20 -2.77
CA ARG A 66 4.16 2.29 -3.89
C ARG A 66 5.56 1.87 -3.46
N LEU A 67 6.10 0.88 -4.17
CA LEU A 67 7.47 0.42 -4.07
C LEU A 67 8.18 0.73 -5.39
N THR A 68 9.37 1.29 -5.29
CA THR A 68 10.22 1.59 -6.45
C THR A 68 11.56 0.90 -6.24
N LEU A 69 11.93 0.04 -7.19
CA LEU A 69 13.14 -0.75 -7.12
C LEU A 69 14.33 -0.05 -7.80
N SER A 70 15.53 -0.44 -7.42
CA SER A 70 16.77 -0.13 -8.12
C SER A 70 17.50 -1.43 -8.51
N ASP A 71 18.56 -1.27 -9.29
CA ASP A 71 19.51 -2.32 -9.65
C ASP A 71 20.30 -2.88 -8.46
N ALA A 72 20.30 -2.18 -7.32
CA ALA A 72 20.92 -2.63 -6.09
C ALA A 72 20.07 -3.63 -5.30
N ASN A 73 18.77 -3.77 -5.62
CA ASN A 73 17.89 -4.66 -4.88
C ASN A 73 18.15 -6.13 -5.21
N THR A 74 18.10 -6.99 -4.19
CA THR A 74 18.29 -8.44 -4.32
C THR A 74 16.95 -9.18 -4.29
N LYS A 75 16.92 -10.41 -4.81
CA LYS A 75 15.69 -11.21 -4.81
C LYS A 75 15.25 -11.53 -3.38
N GLU A 76 16.21 -11.78 -2.49
CA GLU A 76 16.01 -12.10 -1.09
C GLU A 76 15.37 -10.93 -0.34
N GLU A 77 15.79 -9.69 -0.62
CA GLU A 77 15.13 -8.48 -0.10
C GLU A 77 13.69 -8.37 -0.60
N ILE A 78 13.43 -8.67 -1.87
CA ILE A 78 12.07 -8.64 -2.42
C ILE A 78 11.18 -9.70 -1.76
N ASP A 79 11.68 -10.92 -1.58
CA ASP A 79 10.95 -11.99 -0.92
C ASP A 79 10.62 -11.61 0.55
N TYR A 80 11.57 -11.02 1.28
CA TYR A 80 11.34 -10.48 2.63
C TYR A 80 10.28 -9.37 2.66
N VAL A 81 10.33 -8.43 1.70
CA VAL A 81 9.33 -7.35 1.59
C VAL A 81 7.94 -7.92 1.33
N ILE A 82 7.82 -8.92 0.45
CA ILE A 82 6.54 -9.55 0.13
C ILE A 82 5.93 -10.20 1.38
N ASP A 83 6.71 -10.96 2.14
CA ASP A 83 6.22 -11.65 3.33
C ASP A 83 5.86 -10.65 4.45
N SER A 84 6.70 -9.63 4.66
CA SER A 84 6.41 -8.55 5.61
C SER A 84 5.12 -7.80 5.25
N VAL A 85 4.91 -7.46 3.97
CA VAL A 85 3.69 -6.78 3.51
C VAL A 85 2.45 -7.65 3.77
N LYS A 86 2.50 -8.97 3.56
CA LYS A 86 1.36 -9.86 3.84
C LYS A 86 0.99 -9.83 5.33
N GLU A 87 1.98 -10.00 6.20
CA GLU A 87 1.77 -10.02 7.65
C GLU A 87 1.20 -8.68 8.16
N ILE A 88 1.76 -7.57 7.69
CA ILE A 88 1.32 -6.22 8.08
C ILE A 88 -0.11 -5.96 7.60
N VAL A 89 -0.43 -6.31 6.36
CA VAL A 89 -1.78 -6.17 5.77
C VAL A 89 -2.81 -6.98 6.57
N GLU A 90 -2.48 -8.23 6.93
CA GLU A 90 -3.36 -9.06 7.75
C GLU A 90 -3.59 -8.45 9.14
N LYS A 91 -2.51 -7.99 9.78
CA LYS A 91 -2.58 -7.34 11.09
C LYS A 91 -3.45 -6.09 11.08
N LEU A 92 -3.27 -5.21 10.09
CA LEU A 92 -4.04 -3.97 9.96
C LEU A 92 -5.52 -4.26 9.67
N ARG A 93 -5.83 -5.27 8.87
CA ARG A 93 -7.21 -5.71 8.63
C ARG A 93 -7.89 -6.25 9.87
N ASN A 94 -7.18 -7.01 10.70
CA ASN A 94 -7.73 -7.54 11.95
C ASN A 94 -8.07 -6.45 12.98
N MET A 95 -7.50 -5.25 12.84
CA MET A 95 -7.81 -4.09 13.68
C MET A 95 -8.83 -3.15 13.02
N SER A 96 -9.23 -3.41 11.78
CA SER A 96 -10.08 -2.51 11.00
C SER A 96 -11.56 -2.86 11.20
N PRO A 97 -12.37 -1.96 11.82
CA PRO A 97 -13.80 -2.19 11.99
C PRO A 97 -14.53 -2.28 10.64
N LEU A 98 -14.05 -1.55 9.63
CA LEU A 98 -14.59 -1.59 8.26
C LEU A 98 -14.39 -2.96 7.60
N TYR A 99 -13.26 -3.63 7.88
CA TYR A 99 -13.02 -4.99 7.39
C TYR A 99 -13.94 -5.99 8.11
N GLU A 100 -14.11 -5.85 9.42
CA GLU A 100 -15.01 -6.70 10.20
C GLU A 100 -16.46 -6.61 9.70
N ASP A 101 -16.96 -5.40 9.46
CA ASP A 101 -18.30 -5.17 8.90
C ASP A 101 -18.43 -5.74 7.48
N PHE A 102 -17.42 -5.56 6.64
CA PHE A 102 -17.40 -6.15 5.30
C PHE A 102 -17.48 -7.68 5.35
N VAL A 103 -16.71 -8.34 6.23
CA VAL A 103 -16.73 -9.80 6.38
C VAL A 103 -18.06 -10.30 6.95
N LYS A 104 -18.69 -9.57 7.87
CA LYS A 104 -20.02 -9.91 8.42
C LYS A 104 -21.13 -9.80 7.39
N ASN A 105 -21.09 -8.76 6.54
CA ASN A 105 -22.14 -8.47 5.55
C ASN A 105 -22.01 -9.25 4.24
N ASN A 106 -20.86 -9.87 3.97
CA ASN A 106 -20.61 -10.71 2.78
C ASN A 106 -20.57 -12.22 3.11
N LYS A 107 -21.17 -12.63 4.23
CA LYS A 107 -21.42 -14.02 4.59
C LYS A 107 -22.84 -14.44 4.25
#